data_AF-A0A1J9Q2K2-F1
#
_entry.id   AF-A0A1J9Q2K2-F1
#
_cell.length_a   1.000
_cell.length_b   1.000
_cell.length_c   1.000
_cell.angle_alpha   90.00
_cell.angle_beta   90.00
_cell.angle_gamma   90.00
#
_symmetry.space_group_name_H-M   'P 1'
#
loop_
_entity.id
_entity.type
_entity.pdbx_description
1 polymer ?
#
loop_
_entity_poly.entity_id
_entity_poly.type
_entity_poly.pdbx_seq_one_letter_code
_entity_poly.pdbx_strand_id
1 'polypeptide(L)'
;MIGATRRWFRRHRNGIAIGVGVVGAGYLAGQYVLSKISETRERMSIERIARENLRRRFEQNQTDCTFTVLALLPTAAENILEALPVEELTKELQQKKAERLAKLNAGEITGSEISSSGAPSATEDDGRSLSSLRSEGYVHTSQVADSSSELETPKPKSRTQLWNDLKINSLTRSFTLIYMLSLLTLFTRIQLNLLGRRNYLSSVVSLASPPQNQSTINLEDHDDEGIGHAFGNDFETNRRYLTFSWWLLHRGWRQLMEKVKEAVEEVFGPINPREDITQERLSDLTLAMRKKVEGATEEERRSTKWLSYLLPSRDQEDYVLKESGVLSASETSPLQNPSSLRPPL
;
A
#
# COMPACT_ATOMS: atom_id res chain seq x y z
N MET A 1 -41.27 -86.18 -13.58
CA MET A 1 -40.03 -85.58 -13.04
C MET A 1 -40.27 -84.43 -12.03
N ILE A 2 -41.39 -83.71 -12.08
CA ILE A 2 -41.70 -82.55 -11.19
C ILE A 2 -41.99 -82.93 -9.72
N GLY A 3 -42.46 -84.15 -9.44
CA GLY A 3 -42.76 -84.59 -8.06
C GLY A 3 -41.53 -84.95 -7.22
N ALA A 4 -40.43 -85.35 -7.86
CA ALA A 4 -39.18 -85.71 -7.18
C ALA A 4 -38.40 -84.46 -6.72
N THR A 5 -38.34 -83.43 -7.57
CA THR A 5 -37.74 -82.13 -7.25
C THR A 5 -38.50 -81.40 -6.13
N ARG A 6 -39.83 -81.47 -6.11
CA ARG A 6 -40.66 -80.85 -5.07
C ARG A 6 -40.49 -81.50 -3.69
N ARG A 7 -40.27 -82.81 -3.61
CA ARG A 7 -39.97 -83.53 -2.35
C ARG A 7 -38.53 -83.26 -1.87
N TRP A 8 -37.57 -83.18 -2.78
CA TRP A 8 -36.18 -82.83 -2.46
C TRP A 8 -36.05 -81.41 -1.91
N PHE A 9 -36.72 -80.44 -2.55
CA PHE A 9 -36.76 -79.04 -2.10
C PHE A 9 -37.40 -78.89 -0.72
N ARG A 10 -38.49 -79.63 -0.46
CA ARG A 10 -39.17 -79.61 0.85
C ARG A 10 -38.35 -80.27 1.98
N ARG A 11 -37.44 -81.20 1.63
CA ARG A 11 -36.51 -81.86 2.57
C ARG A 11 -35.27 -81.01 2.86
N HIS A 12 -34.82 -80.18 1.92
CA HIS A 12 -33.65 -79.28 2.08
C HIS A 12 -34.02 -77.80 2.30
N ARG A 13 -35.30 -77.47 2.52
CA ARG A 13 -35.80 -76.08 2.61
C ARG A 13 -35.06 -75.20 3.63
N ASN A 14 -34.64 -75.78 4.77
CA ASN A 14 -33.92 -75.04 5.81
C ASN A 14 -32.47 -74.75 5.37
N GLY A 15 -31.79 -75.72 4.73
CA GLY A 15 -30.44 -75.52 4.20
C GLY A 15 -30.39 -74.52 3.04
N ILE A 16 -31.40 -74.53 2.16
CA ILE A 16 -31.53 -73.57 1.06
C ILE A 16 -31.83 -72.16 1.60
N ALA A 17 -32.73 -72.04 2.59
CA ALA A 17 -33.04 -70.74 3.19
C ALA A 17 -31.83 -70.11 3.90
N ILE A 18 -31.07 -70.91 4.65
CA ILE A 18 -29.83 -70.46 5.30
C ILE A 18 -28.79 -70.04 4.24
N GLY A 19 -28.60 -70.84 3.19
CA GLY A 19 -27.67 -70.51 2.10
C GLY A 19 -28.03 -69.21 1.37
N VAL A 20 -29.31 -69.03 1.02
CA VAL A 20 -29.81 -67.80 0.39
C VAL A 20 -29.67 -66.60 1.32
N GLY A 21 -29.95 -66.76 2.62
CA GLY A 21 -29.78 -65.70 3.62
C GLY A 21 -28.33 -65.24 3.77
N VAL A 22 -27.38 -66.19 3.83
CA VAL A 22 -25.95 -65.88 3.93
C VAL A 22 -25.43 -65.20 2.67
N VAL A 23 -25.81 -65.68 1.48
CA VAL A 23 -25.42 -65.07 0.21
C VAL A 23 -26.03 -63.67 0.05
N GLY A 24 -27.31 -63.50 0.40
CA GLY A 24 -27.98 -62.20 0.35
C GLY A 24 -27.37 -61.19 1.33
N ALA A 25 -27.09 -61.60 2.57
CA ALA A 25 -26.43 -60.75 3.55
C ALA A 25 -25.00 -60.37 3.11
N GLY A 26 -24.24 -61.32 2.55
CA GLY A 26 -22.92 -61.06 1.99
C GLY A 26 -22.95 -60.06 0.82
N TYR A 27 -23.95 -60.16 -0.05
CA TYR A 27 -24.14 -59.22 -1.16
C TYR A 27 -24.46 -57.80 -0.67
N LEU A 28 -25.38 -57.66 0.28
CA LEU A 28 -25.74 -56.36 0.86
C LEU A 28 -24.57 -55.72 1.59
N ALA A 29 -23.82 -56.51 2.38
CA ALA A 29 -22.63 -56.03 3.06
C ALA A 29 -21.54 -55.60 2.07
N GLY A 30 -21.31 -56.39 1.01
CA GLY A 30 -20.35 -56.06 -0.05
C GLY A 30 -20.73 -54.78 -0.80
N GLN A 31 -22.01 -54.63 -1.18
CA GLN A 31 -22.54 -53.41 -1.79
C GLN A 31 -22.36 -52.19 -0.89
N TYR A 32 -22.65 -52.32 0.41
CA TYR A 32 -22.46 -51.22 1.37
C TYR A 32 -20.98 -50.81 1.48
N VAL A 33 -20.05 -51.76 1.57
CA VAL A 33 -18.62 -51.46 1.65
C VAL A 33 -18.11 -50.80 0.37
N LEU A 34 -18.47 -51.32 -0.80
CA LEU A 34 -18.07 -50.74 -2.09
C LEU A 34 -18.65 -49.32 -2.26
N SER A 35 -19.92 -49.13 -1.91
CA SER A 35 -20.57 -47.82 -1.90
C SER A 35 -19.85 -46.85 -0.97
N LYS A 36 -19.49 -47.28 0.26
CA LYS A 36 -18.78 -46.43 1.22
C LYS A 36 -17.37 -46.04 0.76
N ILE A 37 -16.65 -46.95 0.12
CA ILE A 37 -15.33 -46.67 -0.46
C ILE A 37 -15.46 -45.66 -1.60
N SER A 38 -16.48 -45.81 -2.47
CA SER A 38 -16.72 -44.87 -3.57
C SER A 38 -17.04 -43.46 -3.05
N GLU A 39 -17.94 -43.34 -2.06
CA GLU A 39 -18.29 -42.07 -1.43
C GLU A 39 -17.08 -41.40 -0.77
N THR A 40 -16.23 -42.19 -0.10
CA THR A 40 -15.03 -41.66 0.55
C THR A 40 -14.00 -41.19 -0.46
N ARG A 41 -13.79 -41.93 -1.55
CA ARG A 41 -12.89 -41.52 -2.65
C ARG A 41 -13.36 -40.23 -3.30
N GLU A 42 -14.66 -40.13 -3.58
CA GLU A 42 -15.28 -38.94 -4.16
C GLU A 42 -15.10 -37.73 -3.24
N ARG A 43 -15.43 -37.86 -1.95
CA ARG A 43 -15.21 -36.79 -0.96
C ARG A 43 -13.75 -36.34 -0.90
N MET A 44 -12.80 -37.28 -0.87
CA MET A 44 -11.37 -36.94 -0.87
C MET A 44 -10.94 -36.25 -2.17
N SER A 45 -11.46 -36.66 -3.33
CA SER A 45 -11.16 -35.99 -4.60
C SER A 45 -11.71 -34.56 -4.64
N ILE A 46 -12.93 -34.34 -4.17
CA ILE A 46 -13.55 -33.02 -4.09
C ILE A 46 -12.76 -32.13 -3.12
N GLU A 47 -12.38 -32.65 -1.96
CA GLU A 47 -11.58 -31.91 -0.98
C GLU A 47 -10.19 -31.56 -1.53
N ARG A 48 -9.56 -32.46 -2.27
CA ARG A 48 -8.27 -32.20 -2.93
C ARG A 48 -8.41 -31.08 -3.97
N ILE A 49 -9.39 -31.16 -4.84
CA ILE A 49 -9.66 -30.14 -5.87
C ILE A 49 -9.95 -28.79 -5.22
N ALA A 50 -10.76 -28.76 -4.16
CA ALA A 50 -11.07 -27.54 -3.42
C ALA A 50 -9.83 -26.92 -2.77
N ARG A 51 -8.96 -27.73 -2.17
CA ARG A 51 -7.70 -27.28 -1.57
C ARG A 51 -6.72 -26.74 -2.61
N GLU A 52 -6.61 -27.41 -3.76
CA GLU A 52 -5.73 -27.00 -4.84
C GLU A 52 -6.21 -25.69 -5.50
N ASN A 53 -7.52 -25.55 -5.73
CA ASN A 53 -8.11 -24.32 -6.22
C ASN A 53 -7.87 -23.14 -5.25
N LEU A 54 -8.05 -23.37 -3.93
CA LEU A 54 -7.74 -22.36 -2.92
C LEU A 54 -6.27 -21.92 -2.97
N ARG A 55 -5.35 -22.88 -3.07
CA ARG A 55 -3.92 -22.58 -3.18
C ARG A 55 -3.61 -21.73 -4.40
N ARG A 56 -4.12 -22.11 -5.58
CA ARG A 56 -3.93 -21.36 -6.82
C ARG A 56 -4.45 -19.93 -6.70
N ARG A 57 -5.68 -19.75 -6.20
CA ARG A 57 -6.29 -18.43 -6.01
C ARG A 57 -5.52 -17.58 -5.01
N PHE A 58 -4.99 -18.18 -3.94
CA PHE A 58 -4.16 -17.46 -2.97
C PHE A 58 -2.83 -17.00 -3.59
N GLU A 59 -2.12 -17.88 -4.31
CA GLU A 59 -0.86 -17.55 -4.98
C GLU A 59 -1.06 -16.45 -6.04
N GLN A 60 -2.15 -16.53 -6.81
CA GLN A 60 -2.56 -15.48 -7.73
C GLN A 60 -2.84 -14.17 -6.99
N ASN A 61 -3.61 -14.19 -5.91
CA ASN A 61 -3.93 -13.00 -5.13
C ASN A 61 -2.66 -12.31 -4.55
N GLN A 62 -1.64 -13.07 -4.14
CA GLN A 62 -0.36 -12.48 -3.71
C GLN A 62 0.39 -11.79 -4.85
N THR A 63 0.31 -12.38 -6.04
CA THR A 63 0.91 -11.83 -7.26
C THR A 63 0.18 -10.54 -7.66
N ASP A 64 -1.16 -10.55 -7.64
CA ASP A 64 -2.00 -9.39 -7.92
C ASP A 64 -1.75 -8.25 -6.92
N CYS A 65 -1.58 -8.56 -5.63
CA CYS A 65 -1.17 -7.58 -4.63
C CYS A 65 0.15 -6.90 -5.03
N THR A 66 1.13 -7.68 -5.45
CA THR A 66 2.46 -7.17 -5.80
C THR A 66 2.39 -6.29 -7.04
N PHE A 67 1.68 -6.73 -8.08
CA PHE A 67 1.46 -5.92 -9.28
C PHE A 67 0.70 -4.63 -8.98
N THR A 68 -0.33 -4.68 -8.14
CA THR A 68 -1.10 -3.50 -7.74
C THR A 68 -0.22 -2.49 -7.00
N VAL A 69 0.62 -2.93 -6.05
CA VAL A 69 1.56 -2.04 -5.36
C VAL A 69 2.53 -1.39 -6.35
N LEU A 70 3.10 -2.15 -7.27
CA LEU A 70 4.02 -1.62 -8.29
C LEU A 70 3.33 -0.64 -9.25
N ALA A 71 2.05 -0.84 -9.56
CA ALA A 71 1.27 0.07 -10.40
C ALA A 71 0.93 1.40 -9.69
N LEU A 72 0.67 1.36 -8.38
CA LEU A 72 0.33 2.55 -7.58
C LEU A 72 1.57 3.32 -7.08
N LEU A 73 2.73 2.68 -7.06
CA LEU A 73 3.97 3.24 -6.52
C LEU A 73 4.44 4.53 -7.21
N PRO A 74 4.41 4.65 -8.56
CA PRO A 74 4.81 5.89 -9.23
C PRO A 74 3.99 7.09 -8.78
N THR A 75 2.66 6.95 -8.72
CA THR A 75 1.74 7.99 -8.26
C THR A 75 2.02 8.40 -6.81
N ALA A 76 2.25 7.42 -5.92
CA ALA A 76 2.62 7.71 -4.53
C ALA A 76 3.97 8.45 -4.43
N ALA A 77 4.94 8.07 -5.24
CA ALA A 77 6.29 8.64 -5.22
C ALA A 77 6.31 10.07 -5.80
N GLU A 78 5.66 10.30 -6.94
CA GLU A 78 5.57 11.62 -7.60
C GLU A 78 4.97 12.66 -6.65
N ASN A 79 3.84 12.34 -6.01
CA ASN A 79 3.20 13.22 -5.04
C ASN A 79 4.14 13.67 -3.91
N ILE A 80 4.99 12.76 -3.40
CA ILE A 80 5.96 13.08 -2.35
C ILE A 80 7.16 13.86 -2.89
N LEU A 81 7.65 13.51 -4.08
CA LEU A 81 8.77 14.18 -4.73
C LEU A 81 8.44 15.65 -5.04
N GLU A 82 7.22 15.91 -5.50
CA GLU A 82 6.74 17.27 -5.77
C GLU A 82 6.58 18.09 -4.49
N ALA A 83 6.06 17.50 -3.40
CA ALA A 83 5.91 18.23 -2.14
C ALA A 83 7.22 18.48 -1.38
N LEU A 84 8.27 17.69 -1.66
CA LEU A 84 9.59 17.82 -1.05
C LEU A 84 10.66 17.99 -2.15
N PRO A 85 10.78 19.20 -2.75
CA PRO A 85 11.62 19.45 -3.93
C PRO A 85 13.12 19.58 -3.57
N VAL A 86 13.74 18.45 -3.22
CA VAL A 86 15.17 18.36 -2.86
C VAL A 86 16.05 18.72 -4.06
N GLU A 87 15.63 18.36 -5.27
CA GLU A 87 16.36 18.62 -6.51
C GLU A 87 16.42 20.13 -6.82
N GLU A 88 15.34 20.86 -6.55
CA GLU A 88 15.30 22.32 -6.72
C GLU A 88 16.22 23.02 -5.71
N LEU A 89 16.18 22.61 -4.45
CA LEU A 89 17.09 23.13 -3.41
C LEU A 89 18.55 22.85 -3.75
N THR A 90 18.84 21.68 -4.30
CA THR A 90 20.19 21.30 -4.75
C THR A 90 20.65 22.18 -5.91
N LYS A 91 19.77 22.43 -6.90
CA LYS A 91 20.05 23.33 -8.01
C LYS A 91 20.32 24.77 -7.54
N GLU A 92 19.51 25.30 -6.62
CA GLU A 92 19.71 26.65 -6.06
C GLU A 92 21.05 26.76 -5.33
N LEU A 93 21.43 25.73 -4.54
CA LEU A 93 22.73 25.67 -3.87
C LEU A 93 23.91 25.63 -4.84
N GLN A 94 23.77 24.90 -5.96
CA GLN A 94 24.78 24.84 -7.02
C GLN A 94 24.92 26.19 -7.74
N GLN A 95 23.80 26.84 -8.08
CA GLN A 95 23.78 28.17 -8.71
C GLN A 95 24.48 29.20 -7.83
N LYS A 96 24.13 29.27 -6.54
CA LYS A 96 24.79 30.18 -5.57
C LYS A 96 26.29 29.90 -5.42
N LYS A 97 26.73 28.64 -5.56
CA LYS A 97 28.16 28.29 -5.57
C LYS A 97 28.84 28.80 -6.84
N ALA A 98 28.22 28.60 -8.01
CA ALA A 98 28.74 29.03 -9.31
C ALA A 98 28.83 30.56 -9.42
N GLU A 99 27.80 31.29 -8.98
CA GLU A 99 27.80 32.76 -8.93
C GLU A 99 28.94 33.31 -8.06
N ARG A 100 29.20 32.69 -6.92
CA ARG A 100 30.31 33.10 -6.04
C ARG A 100 31.65 32.87 -6.71
N LEU A 101 31.85 31.73 -7.37
CA LEU A 101 33.08 31.42 -8.11
C LEU A 101 33.29 32.38 -9.28
N ALA A 102 32.22 32.71 -10.02
CA ALA A 102 32.28 33.68 -11.10
C ALA A 102 32.66 35.09 -10.62
N LYS A 103 32.14 35.54 -9.46
CA LYS A 103 32.50 36.83 -8.86
C LYS A 103 33.96 36.87 -8.38
N LEU A 104 34.47 35.77 -7.83
CA LEU A 104 35.87 35.68 -7.42
C LEU A 104 36.81 35.75 -8.63
N ASN A 105 36.52 34.99 -9.69
CA ASN A 105 37.31 35.00 -10.92
C ASN A 105 37.23 36.35 -11.66
N ALA A 106 36.09 37.05 -11.60
CA ALA A 106 35.95 38.38 -12.18
C ALA A 106 36.73 39.46 -11.41
N GLY A 107 36.87 39.31 -10.08
CA GLY A 107 37.68 40.21 -9.24
C GLY A 107 39.19 40.09 -9.48
N GLU A 108 39.66 38.92 -9.93
CA GLU A 108 41.07 38.70 -10.33
C GLU A 108 41.43 39.41 -11.64
N ILE A 109 40.46 39.59 -12.55
CA ILE A 109 40.68 40.23 -13.86
C ILE A 109 40.75 41.76 -13.75
N THR A 110 40.13 42.36 -12.73
CA THR A 110 40.18 43.82 -12.51
C THR A 110 41.32 44.29 -11.60
N GLY A 111 42.12 43.36 -11.07
CA GLY A 111 43.16 43.62 -10.08
C GLY A 111 44.50 42.99 -10.44
N SER A 112 45.00 43.22 -11.65
CA SER A 112 46.39 42.91 -11.99
C SER A 112 46.90 43.72 -13.19
N GLU A 113 47.23 44.98 -12.93
CA GLU A 113 48.47 45.53 -13.51
C GLU A 113 49.57 45.44 -12.45
N ILE A 114 50.71 44.89 -12.87
CA ILE A 114 52.03 44.83 -12.21
C ILE A 114 52.34 43.55 -11.38
N SER A 115 53.02 42.65 -12.10
CA SER A 115 54.20 41.83 -11.70
C SER A 115 54.06 40.36 -11.26
N SER A 116 54.36 39.51 -12.26
CA SER A 116 55.37 38.44 -12.29
C SER A 116 55.25 37.16 -11.44
N SER A 117 55.00 36.06 -12.17
CA SER A 117 55.68 34.75 -12.15
C SER A 117 55.70 33.91 -10.85
N GLY A 118 54.97 32.79 -10.90
CA GLY A 118 55.20 31.61 -10.05
C GLY A 118 54.14 30.53 -10.28
N ALA A 119 54.55 29.34 -10.72
CA ALA A 119 53.71 28.18 -11.05
C ALA A 119 52.96 27.58 -9.83
N PRO A 120 51.94 26.71 -10.01
CA PRO A 120 51.02 26.33 -8.95
C PRO A 120 51.57 25.18 -8.10
N SER A 121 51.56 25.34 -6.78
CA SER A 121 51.72 24.23 -5.83
C SER A 121 50.41 24.09 -5.06
N ALA A 122 49.77 22.94 -5.22
CA ALA A 122 48.60 22.53 -4.47
C ALA A 122 49.03 22.16 -3.04
N THR A 123 48.61 22.94 -2.05
CA THR A 123 48.40 22.49 -0.68
C THR A 123 47.21 23.25 -0.11
N GLU A 124 46.17 22.49 0.21
CA GLU A 124 45.03 22.90 1.02
C GLU A 124 45.51 23.27 2.43
N ASP A 125 45.33 24.53 2.82
CA ASP A 125 45.08 24.92 4.21
C ASP A 125 44.65 26.38 4.22
N ASP A 126 43.42 26.67 4.63
CA ASP A 126 43.06 28.03 5.07
C ASP A 126 41.87 27.95 6.02
N GLY A 127 42.18 27.48 7.22
CA GLY A 127 41.45 27.86 8.41
C GLY A 127 41.67 29.35 8.71
N ARG A 128 40.54 30.07 8.80
CA ARG A 128 40.37 31.38 9.48
C ARG A 128 40.80 32.62 8.68
N SER A 129 39.79 33.28 8.11
CA SER A 129 39.77 34.73 7.96
C SER A 129 38.34 35.26 8.15
N LEU A 130 38.01 35.49 9.43
CA LEU A 130 36.83 36.23 9.88
C LEU A 130 37.29 37.60 10.37
N SER A 131 37.47 38.57 9.48
CA SER A 131 37.36 40.02 9.75
C SER A 131 38.06 40.86 8.68
N SER A 132 37.33 41.26 7.64
CA SER A 132 37.41 42.62 7.07
C SER A 132 36.54 42.67 5.82
N LEU A 133 35.43 43.39 5.95
CA LEU A 133 34.72 44.19 4.93
C LEU A 133 33.36 44.53 5.56
N ARG A 134 33.43 45.27 6.66
CA ARG A 134 32.38 46.23 7.01
C ARG A 134 32.67 47.47 6.16
N SER A 135 31.59 48.03 5.60
CA SER A 135 31.49 49.32 4.92
C SER A 135 31.55 49.27 3.40
N GLU A 136 30.38 49.31 2.77
CA GLU A 136 29.91 50.28 1.76
C GLU A 136 28.56 49.77 1.22
N GLY A 137 27.46 50.52 1.11
CA GLY A 137 27.22 51.94 1.32
C GLY A 137 25.75 52.19 1.70
N TYR A 138 25.57 53.20 2.55
CA TYR A 138 24.31 53.86 2.83
C TYR A 138 23.82 54.55 1.55
N VAL A 139 22.62 54.22 1.07
CA VAL A 139 21.82 55.15 0.25
C VAL A 139 20.45 55.24 0.91
N HIS A 140 20.33 56.26 1.75
CA HIS A 140 19.08 56.83 2.20
C HIS A 140 18.47 57.55 0.97
N THR A 141 17.39 57.01 0.40
CA THR A 141 16.48 57.84 -0.40
C THR A 141 15.09 57.67 0.17
N SER A 142 14.65 58.73 0.86
CA SER A 142 13.31 58.91 1.35
C SER A 142 12.39 59.22 0.17
N GLN A 143 11.40 58.36 -0.09
CA GLN A 143 10.18 58.78 -0.75
C GLN A 143 8.98 58.15 -0.05
N VAL A 144 8.08 59.05 0.35
CA VAL A 144 6.84 58.82 1.08
C VAL A 144 5.71 58.71 0.04
N ALA A 145 4.71 57.86 0.35
CA ALA A 145 3.49 57.52 -0.42
C ALA A 145 3.77 56.58 -1.62
N ASP A 146 3.09 55.44 -1.78
CA ASP A 146 1.65 55.19 -1.63
C ASP A 146 1.38 53.68 -1.43
N SER A 147 0.45 53.39 -0.53
CA SER A 147 -0.31 52.15 -0.28
C SER A 147 0.09 50.88 -1.07
N SER A 148 1.04 50.12 -0.52
CA SER A 148 1.52 48.85 -1.09
C SER A 148 0.61 47.67 -0.76
N SER A 149 -0.02 47.10 -1.78
CA SER A 149 -0.35 45.68 -1.82
C SER A 149 0.95 44.86 -1.73
N GLU A 150 1.20 44.25 -0.57
CA GLU A 150 2.31 43.35 -0.31
C GLU A 150 2.18 42.07 -1.16
N LEU A 151 2.73 42.09 -2.37
CA LEU A 151 3.32 40.89 -2.95
C LEU A 151 4.62 40.66 -2.17
N GLU A 152 4.57 39.77 -1.19
CA GLU A 152 5.75 39.24 -0.51
C GLU A 152 6.69 38.63 -1.56
N THR A 153 7.65 39.41 -2.02
CA THR A 153 8.82 38.85 -2.69
C THR A 153 9.59 38.07 -1.62
N PRO A 154 9.79 36.75 -1.77
CA PRO A 154 10.46 35.97 -0.74
C PRO A 154 11.88 36.50 -0.59
N LYS A 155 12.23 36.91 0.63
CA LYS A 155 13.60 37.31 0.97
C LYS A 155 14.57 36.22 0.51
N PRO A 156 15.70 36.57 -0.13
CA PRO A 156 16.62 35.57 -0.65
C PRO A 156 17.15 34.70 0.49
N LYS A 157 16.86 33.39 0.44
CA LYS A 157 17.29 32.43 1.47
C LYS A 157 18.81 32.41 1.60
N SER A 158 19.30 32.43 2.84
CA SER A 158 20.73 32.29 3.13
C SER A 158 21.24 30.91 2.71
N ARG A 159 22.51 30.80 2.31
CA ARG A 159 23.15 29.50 1.99
C ARG A 159 23.01 28.50 3.14
N THR A 160 23.18 28.94 4.39
CA THR A 160 23.03 28.06 5.56
C THR A 160 21.60 27.56 5.71
N GLN A 161 20.62 28.43 5.44
CA GLN A 161 19.21 28.07 5.46
C GLN A 161 18.88 27.04 4.38
N LEU A 162 19.43 27.20 3.16
CA LEU A 162 19.24 26.22 2.09
C LEU A 162 19.80 24.83 2.43
N TRP A 163 20.96 24.76 3.09
CA TRP A 163 21.51 23.47 3.56
C TRP A 163 20.64 22.83 4.64
N ASN A 164 20.05 23.63 5.52
CA ASN A 164 19.11 23.13 6.52
C ASN A 164 17.80 22.65 5.88
N ASP A 165 17.22 23.43 4.96
CA ASP A 165 16.02 23.04 4.19
C ASP A 165 16.29 21.75 3.42
N LEU A 166 17.46 21.62 2.78
CA LEU A 166 17.87 20.42 2.04
C LEU A 166 17.97 19.21 2.97
N LYS A 167 18.60 19.37 4.15
CA LYS A 167 18.71 18.32 5.17
C LYS A 167 17.33 17.83 5.61
N ILE A 168 16.44 18.75 6.01
CA ILE A 168 15.11 18.40 6.51
C ILE A 168 14.28 17.76 5.40
N ASN A 169 14.24 18.34 4.19
CA ASN A 169 13.43 17.81 3.10
C ASN A 169 13.93 16.45 2.61
N SER A 170 15.26 16.24 2.49
CA SER A 170 15.81 14.95 2.05
C SER A 170 15.54 13.81 3.05
N LEU A 171 15.68 14.08 4.35
CA LEU A 171 15.37 13.10 5.41
C LEU A 171 13.87 12.84 5.48
N THR A 172 13.04 13.90 5.51
CA THR A 172 11.57 13.78 5.51
C THR A 172 11.10 12.97 4.32
N ARG A 173 11.63 13.24 3.13
CA ARG A 173 11.30 12.52 1.90
C ARG A 173 11.64 11.04 2.01
N SER A 174 12.84 10.71 2.44
CA SER A 174 13.31 9.32 2.55
C SER A 174 12.46 8.52 3.54
N PHE A 175 12.20 9.07 4.74
CA PHE A 175 11.34 8.41 5.73
C PHE A 175 9.90 8.28 5.26
N THR A 176 9.33 9.34 4.68
CA THR A 176 7.95 9.33 4.18
C THR A 176 7.77 8.28 3.08
N LEU A 177 8.72 8.15 2.16
CA LEU A 177 8.70 7.11 1.12
C LEU A 177 8.73 5.69 1.71
N ILE A 178 9.54 5.44 2.74
CA ILE A 178 9.59 4.14 3.42
C ILE A 178 8.26 3.81 4.10
N TYR A 179 7.67 4.76 4.82
CA TYR A 179 6.36 4.55 5.45
C TYR A 179 5.27 4.37 4.41
N MET A 180 5.26 5.17 3.35
CA MET A 180 4.29 5.06 2.26
C MET A 180 4.36 3.71 1.56
N LEU A 181 5.55 3.22 1.22
CA LEU A 181 5.72 1.90 0.62
C LEU A 181 5.20 0.79 1.55
N SER A 182 5.51 0.88 2.84
CA SER A 182 5.09 -0.11 3.85
C SER A 182 3.57 -0.12 4.03
N LEU A 183 2.97 1.07 4.15
CA LEU A 183 1.53 1.25 4.32
C LEU A 183 0.76 0.86 3.06
N LEU A 184 1.22 1.26 1.88
CA LEU A 184 0.63 0.88 0.60
C LEU A 184 0.65 -0.64 0.40
N THR A 185 1.77 -1.29 0.73
CA THR A 185 1.90 -2.75 0.64
C THR A 185 0.95 -3.45 1.61
N LEU A 186 0.93 -3.03 2.87
CA LEU A 186 0.07 -3.62 3.89
C LEU A 186 -1.41 -3.44 3.52
N PHE A 187 -1.79 -2.22 3.14
CA PHE A 187 -3.16 -1.87 2.80
C PHE A 187 -3.67 -2.64 1.58
N THR A 188 -2.88 -2.69 0.51
CA THR A 188 -3.20 -3.45 -0.72
C THR A 188 -3.37 -4.94 -0.43
N ARG A 189 -2.46 -5.52 0.38
CA ARG A 189 -2.59 -6.91 0.81
C ARG A 189 -3.85 -7.14 1.64
N ILE A 190 -4.18 -6.27 2.58
CA ILE A 190 -5.41 -6.38 3.36
C ILE A 190 -6.64 -6.34 2.44
N GLN A 191 -6.71 -5.36 1.53
CA GLN A 191 -7.84 -5.19 0.62
C GLN A 191 -8.07 -6.43 -0.25
N LEU A 192 -7.04 -6.87 -0.96
CA LEU A 192 -7.15 -7.99 -1.89
C LEU A 192 -7.36 -9.34 -1.18
N ASN A 193 -6.75 -9.58 0.00
CA ASN A 193 -7.01 -10.81 0.75
C ASN A 193 -8.42 -10.87 1.34
N LEU A 194 -8.97 -9.74 1.82
CA LEU A 194 -10.37 -9.70 2.28
C LEU A 194 -11.34 -9.99 1.13
N LEU A 195 -11.07 -9.43 -0.04
CA LEU A 195 -11.87 -9.65 -1.23
C LEU A 195 -11.75 -11.10 -1.74
N GLY A 196 -10.53 -11.63 -1.80
CA GLY A 196 -10.27 -13.03 -2.13
C GLY A 196 -10.97 -14.02 -1.19
N ARG A 197 -11.00 -13.73 0.12
CA ARG A 197 -11.74 -14.54 1.11
C ARG A 197 -13.24 -14.53 0.85
N ARG A 198 -13.82 -13.37 0.54
CA ARG A 198 -15.26 -13.26 0.24
C ARG A 198 -15.62 -14.07 -1.00
N ASN A 199 -14.81 -13.99 -2.05
CA ASN A 199 -14.99 -14.77 -3.28
C ASN A 199 -14.85 -16.27 -3.01
N TYR A 200 -13.88 -16.68 -2.19
CA TYR A 200 -13.72 -18.07 -1.77
C TYR A 200 -14.95 -18.60 -1.02
N LEU A 201 -15.46 -17.84 -0.04
CA LEU A 201 -16.63 -18.25 0.73
C LEU A 201 -17.85 -18.43 -0.19
N SER A 202 -18.05 -17.53 -1.16
CA SER A 202 -19.10 -17.66 -2.16
C SER A 202 -18.96 -18.95 -2.99
N SER A 203 -17.75 -19.28 -3.45
CA SER A 203 -17.51 -20.51 -4.22
C SER A 203 -17.69 -21.79 -3.40
N VAL A 204 -17.31 -21.78 -2.11
CA VAL A 204 -17.52 -22.94 -1.23
C VAL A 204 -19.01 -23.12 -0.92
N VAL A 205 -19.74 -22.04 -0.67
CA VAL A 205 -21.20 -22.10 -0.43
C VAL A 205 -21.92 -22.63 -1.66
N SER A 206 -21.53 -22.24 -2.88
CA SER A 206 -22.12 -22.79 -4.11
C SER A 206 -21.78 -24.27 -4.32
N LEU A 207 -20.57 -24.71 -3.95
CA LEU A 207 -20.17 -26.12 -4.00
C LEU A 207 -20.88 -26.98 -2.94
N ALA A 208 -21.20 -26.42 -1.78
CA ALA A 208 -21.84 -27.13 -0.67
C ALA A 208 -23.38 -27.10 -0.74
N SER A 209 -23.96 -26.18 -1.51
CA SER A 209 -25.40 -26.10 -1.70
C SER A 209 -25.86 -27.24 -2.62
N PRO A 210 -26.85 -28.07 -2.23
CA PRO A 210 -27.35 -29.13 -3.08
C PRO A 210 -27.91 -28.52 -4.38
N PRO A 211 -27.75 -29.20 -5.55
CA PRO A 211 -28.20 -28.68 -6.83
C PRO A 211 -29.73 -28.60 -6.85
N GLN A 212 -30.29 -27.47 -6.43
CA GLN A 212 -31.65 -27.11 -6.76
C GLN A 212 -31.62 -26.60 -8.21
N ASN A 213 -32.01 -27.48 -9.13
CA ASN A 213 -32.19 -27.27 -10.57
C ASN A 213 -30.95 -27.58 -11.45
N GLN A 214 -30.82 -28.85 -11.83
CA GLN A 214 -30.22 -29.23 -13.11
C GLN A 214 -31.16 -28.79 -14.24
N SER A 215 -30.86 -27.68 -14.92
CA SER A 215 -31.20 -27.49 -16.33
C SER A 215 -30.52 -26.26 -16.92
N THR A 216 -29.19 -26.33 -17.04
CA THR A 216 -28.40 -25.85 -18.17
C THR A 216 -26.95 -26.15 -17.83
N ILE A 217 -26.32 -27.04 -18.60
CA ILE A 217 -24.88 -27.23 -18.57
C ILE A 217 -24.28 -25.92 -19.11
N ASN A 218 -23.95 -24.98 -18.23
CA ASN A 218 -22.96 -23.98 -18.57
C ASN A 218 -21.61 -24.71 -18.51
N LEU A 219 -21.10 -25.11 -19.67
CA LEU A 219 -19.66 -25.24 -19.85
C LEU A 219 -19.08 -23.83 -19.71
N GLU A 220 -18.94 -23.37 -18.47
CA GLU A 220 -18.13 -22.20 -18.17
C GLU A 220 -16.69 -22.70 -18.24
N ASP A 221 -16.09 -22.45 -19.42
CA ASP A 221 -14.72 -22.77 -19.74
C ASP A 221 -13.82 -22.02 -18.76
N HIS A 222 -13.34 -22.73 -17.73
CA HIS A 222 -12.73 -22.13 -16.54
C HIS A 222 -11.25 -21.74 -16.78
N ASP A 223 -10.83 -21.66 -18.04
CA ASP A 223 -9.44 -21.49 -18.46
C ASP A 223 -9.18 -20.16 -19.21
N ASP A 224 -10.20 -19.36 -19.55
CA ASP A 224 -10.00 -18.20 -20.42
C ASP A 224 -10.90 -16.98 -20.10
N GLU A 225 -10.94 -16.49 -18.85
CA GLU A 225 -11.49 -15.15 -18.59
C GLU A 225 -10.66 -14.35 -17.56
N GLY A 226 -9.92 -13.38 -18.09
CA GLY A 226 -9.18 -12.40 -17.31
C GLY A 226 -10.09 -11.45 -16.55
N ILE A 227 -9.75 -11.20 -15.27
CA ILE A 227 -10.11 -10.07 -14.39
C ILE A 227 -11.61 -9.81 -14.13
N GLY A 228 -12.53 -10.15 -15.04
CA GLY A 228 -13.94 -9.75 -15.00
C GLY A 228 -14.84 -10.59 -14.08
N HIS A 229 -14.65 -11.92 -14.05
CA HIS A 229 -15.50 -12.84 -13.28
C HIS A 229 -14.94 -13.23 -11.90
N ALA A 230 -13.78 -12.67 -11.49
CA ALA A 230 -13.21 -12.90 -10.15
C ALA A 230 -14.04 -12.25 -9.04
N PHE A 231 -14.96 -11.34 -9.38
CA PHE A 231 -15.80 -10.58 -8.46
C PHE A 231 -17.26 -10.96 -8.74
N GLY A 232 -17.91 -11.67 -7.82
CA GLY A 232 -19.34 -12.04 -7.96
C GLY A 232 -20.29 -10.82 -8.04
N ASN A 233 -21.59 -11.04 -7.84
CA ASN A 233 -22.73 -10.07 -7.92
C ASN A 233 -22.60 -8.70 -7.21
N ASP A 234 -21.43 -8.36 -6.65
CA ASP A 234 -21.10 -7.15 -5.92
C ASP A 234 -19.90 -6.40 -6.56
N PHE A 235 -19.76 -6.46 -7.90
CA PHE A 235 -18.69 -5.79 -8.66
C PHE A 235 -18.56 -4.31 -8.27
N GLU A 236 -19.70 -3.63 -8.10
CA GLU A 236 -19.73 -2.23 -7.74
C GLU A 236 -19.22 -1.97 -6.32
N THR A 237 -19.62 -2.76 -5.31
CA THR A 237 -19.09 -2.64 -3.94
C THR A 237 -17.62 -2.97 -3.89
N ASN A 238 -17.16 -3.97 -4.65
CA ASN A 238 -15.74 -4.32 -4.73
C ASN A 238 -14.92 -3.17 -5.34
N ARG A 239 -15.44 -2.55 -6.40
CA ARG A 239 -14.86 -1.34 -7.01
C ARG A 239 -14.81 -0.19 -6.01
N ARG A 240 -15.93 0.13 -5.34
CA ARG A 240 -16.00 1.16 -4.27
C ARG A 240 -14.99 0.88 -3.15
N TYR A 241 -14.86 -0.37 -2.71
CA TYR A 241 -13.95 -0.79 -1.66
C TYR A 241 -12.47 -0.60 -2.02
N LEU A 242 -12.06 -1.04 -3.22
CA LEU A 242 -10.67 -0.92 -3.69
C LEU A 242 -10.26 0.54 -3.87
N THR A 243 -11.21 1.38 -4.28
CA THR A 243 -11.00 2.81 -4.48
C THR A 243 -10.64 3.58 -3.23
N PHE A 244 -10.87 3.06 -2.02
CA PHE A 244 -10.35 3.71 -0.80
C PHE A 244 -8.82 3.83 -0.76
N SER A 245 -8.08 3.07 -1.58
CA SER A 245 -6.65 3.27 -1.80
C SER A 245 -6.30 4.68 -2.31
N TRP A 246 -7.24 5.34 -2.98
CA TRP A 246 -7.13 6.73 -3.41
C TRP A 246 -6.83 7.67 -2.24
N TRP A 247 -7.41 7.42 -1.06
CA TRP A 247 -7.22 8.27 0.11
C TRP A 247 -5.74 8.33 0.52
N LEU A 248 -5.10 7.17 0.67
CA LEU A 248 -3.68 7.07 1.00
C LEU A 248 -2.84 7.80 -0.05
N LEU A 249 -3.15 7.62 -1.33
CA LEU A 249 -2.37 8.16 -2.46
C LEU A 249 -2.48 9.68 -2.62
N HIS A 250 -3.59 10.30 -2.23
CA HIS A 250 -3.83 11.73 -2.50
C HIS A 250 -3.87 12.61 -1.25
N ARG A 251 -4.32 12.08 -0.11
CA ARG A 251 -4.59 12.87 1.10
C ARG A 251 -3.90 12.35 2.35
N GLY A 252 -3.97 11.04 2.59
CA GLY A 252 -3.39 10.40 3.77
C GLY A 252 -1.88 10.56 3.88
N TRP A 253 -1.16 10.49 2.75
CA TRP A 253 0.29 10.68 2.72
C TRP A 253 0.74 12.06 3.19
N ARG A 254 -0.06 13.12 3.01
CA ARG A 254 0.29 14.49 3.42
C ARG A 254 0.37 14.59 4.94
N GLN A 255 -0.63 14.04 5.63
CA GLN A 255 -0.66 13.99 7.10
C GLN A 255 0.49 13.14 7.66
N LEU A 256 0.81 12.04 6.97
CA LEU A 256 1.95 11.21 7.31
C LEU A 256 3.27 11.98 7.13
N MET A 257 3.42 12.67 6.00
CA MET A 257 4.59 13.49 5.70
C MET A 257 4.78 14.61 6.73
N GLU A 258 3.71 15.30 7.12
CA GLU A 258 3.75 16.35 8.16
C GLU A 258 4.24 15.79 9.49
N LYS A 259 3.67 14.67 9.94
CA LYS A 259 4.12 14.00 11.17
C LYS A 259 5.58 13.55 11.10
N VAL A 260 6.00 13.04 9.94
CA VAL A 260 7.40 12.65 9.70
C VAL A 260 8.31 13.88 9.72
N LYS A 261 7.88 14.99 9.11
CA LYS A 261 8.62 16.25 9.05
C LYS A 261 8.85 16.82 10.44
N GLU A 262 7.80 16.89 11.28
CA GLU A 262 7.91 17.32 12.68
C GLU A 262 8.93 16.47 13.45
N ALA A 263 8.85 15.14 13.32
CA ALA A 263 9.81 14.24 13.96
C ALA A 263 11.25 14.43 13.45
N VAL A 264 11.44 14.68 12.15
CA VAL A 264 12.75 14.96 11.54
C VAL A 264 13.31 16.29 12.01
N GLU A 265 12.49 17.34 12.08
CA GLU A 265 12.90 18.66 12.57
C GLU A 265 13.33 18.60 14.04
N GLU A 266 12.62 17.85 14.88
CA GLU A 266 13.00 17.70 16.28
C GLU A 266 14.30 16.88 16.48
N VAL A 267 14.51 15.82 15.70
CA VAL A 267 15.65 14.90 15.89
C VAL A 267 16.90 15.35 15.13
N PHE A 268 16.75 15.77 13.88
CA PHE A 268 17.85 16.14 13.00
C PHE A 268 18.03 17.66 12.86
N GLY A 269 17.07 18.48 13.31
CA GLY A 269 17.15 19.93 13.27
C GLY A 269 18.41 20.51 13.93
N PRO A 270 18.75 20.13 15.17
CA PRO A 270 19.91 20.65 15.89
C PRO A 270 21.27 20.32 15.27
N ILE A 271 21.34 19.28 14.42
CA ILE A 271 22.58 18.79 13.84
C ILE A 271 23.04 19.75 12.75
N ASN A 272 24.29 20.18 12.80
CA ASN A 272 24.83 21.05 11.77
C ASN A 272 25.07 20.22 10.48
N PRO A 273 24.60 20.66 9.30
CA PRO A 273 24.86 19.95 8.03
C PRO A 273 26.34 19.75 7.70
N ARG A 274 27.26 20.47 8.36
CA ARG A 274 28.71 20.34 8.18
C ARG A 274 29.40 19.44 9.20
N GLU A 275 28.67 18.97 10.19
CA GLU A 275 29.22 18.09 11.22
C GLU A 275 29.33 16.66 10.68
N ASP A 276 30.45 16.01 10.94
CA ASP A 276 30.64 14.60 10.61
C ASP A 276 29.77 13.72 11.52
N ILE A 277 29.13 12.72 10.93
CA ILE A 277 28.25 11.80 11.66
C ILE A 277 28.74 10.36 11.52
N THR A 278 28.85 9.66 12.65
CA THR A 278 29.16 8.23 12.65
C THR A 278 27.93 7.40 12.28
N GLN A 279 28.14 6.19 11.77
CA GLN A 279 27.04 5.27 11.45
C GLN A 279 26.17 4.95 12.67
N GLU A 280 26.80 4.75 13.84
CA GLU A 280 26.11 4.50 15.11
C GLU A 280 25.19 5.67 15.49
N ARG A 281 25.71 6.90 15.40
CA ARG A 281 24.92 8.10 15.69
C ARG A 281 23.74 8.26 14.72
N LEU A 282 23.95 7.99 13.44
CA LEU A 282 22.87 8.00 12.44
C LEU A 282 21.80 6.94 12.73
N SER A 283 22.20 5.74 13.16
CA SER A 283 21.29 4.68 13.58
C SER A 283 20.47 5.10 14.79
N ASP A 284 21.09 5.70 15.80
CA ASP A 284 20.40 6.18 17.01
C ASP A 284 19.37 7.27 16.68
N LEU A 285 19.73 8.23 15.82
CA LEU A 285 18.82 9.29 15.37
C LEU A 285 17.67 8.71 14.54
N THR A 286 17.95 7.73 13.69
CA THR A 286 16.92 7.01 12.93
C THR A 286 15.93 6.33 13.86
N LEU A 287 16.42 5.64 14.91
CA LEU A 287 15.57 5.03 15.93
C LEU A 287 14.80 6.07 16.74
N ALA A 288 15.42 7.20 17.11
CA ALA A 288 14.76 8.28 17.83
C ALA A 288 13.61 8.90 17.01
N MET A 289 13.84 9.13 15.72
CA MET A 289 12.82 9.58 14.77
C MET A 289 11.67 8.57 14.69
N ARG A 290 11.97 7.28 14.51
CA ARG A 290 10.95 6.22 14.48
C ARG A 290 10.16 6.15 15.78
N LYS A 291 10.80 6.30 16.94
CA LYS A 291 10.10 6.34 18.23
C LYS A 291 9.11 7.50 18.32
N LYS A 292 9.43 8.67 17.74
CA LYS A 292 8.49 9.81 17.69
C LYS A 292 7.31 9.56 16.74
N VAL A 293 7.54 8.93 15.60
CA VAL A 293 6.46 8.65 14.63
C VAL A 293 5.59 7.48 15.07
N GLU A 294 6.20 6.39 15.53
CA GLU A 294 5.56 5.10 15.79
C GLU A 294 5.15 4.93 17.26
N GLY A 295 5.86 5.53 18.20
CA GLY A 295 5.78 5.25 19.64
C GLY A 295 7.08 4.61 20.17
N ALA A 296 7.49 5.01 21.38
CA ALA A 296 8.70 4.53 22.02
C ALA A 296 8.50 3.14 22.64
N THR A 297 7.33 2.90 23.23
CA THR A 297 6.93 1.62 23.85
C THR A 297 6.05 0.78 22.92
N GLU A 298 5.90 -0.51 23.22
CA GLU A 298 5.01 -1.38 22.46
C GLU A 298 3.54 -0.96 22.59
N GLU A 299 3.13 -0.51 23.77
CA GLU A 299 1.78 -0.01 24.04
C GLU A 299 1.47 1.25 23.22
N GLU A 300 2.40 2.20 23.19
CA GLU A 300 2.30 3.40 22.36
C GLU A 300 2.15 3.01 20.88
N ARG A 301 3.00 2.10 20.38
CA ARG A 301 2.92 1.62 18.98
C ARG A 301 1.58 0.97 18.64
N ARG A 302 0.99 0.22 19.57
CA ARG A 302 -0.34 -0.38 19.39
C ARG A 302 -1.45 0.68 19.42
N SER A 303 -1.26 1.76 20.18
CA SER A 303 -2.22 2.86 20.27
C SER A 303 -2.12 3.86 19.11
N THR A 304 -1.03 3.84 18.34
CA THR A 304 -0.80 4.74 17.21
C THR A 304 -1.89 4.56 16.15
N LYS A 305 -2.59 5.66 15.84
CA LYS A 305 -3.72 5.68 14.91
C LYS A 305 -3.23 5.75 13.46
N TRP A 306 -2.86 4.59 12.90
CA TRP A 306 -2.46 4.50 11.49
C TRP A 306 -3.63 4.58 10.50
N LEU A 307 -4.83 4.25 10.96
CA LEU A 307 -6.01 4.11 10.10
C LEU A 307 -6.39 5.42 9.40
N SER A 308 -6.19 6.58 10.04
CA SER A 308 -6.51 7.90 9.46
C SER A 308 -5.66 8.24 8.23
N TYR A 309 -4.46 7.66 8.12
CA TYR A 309 -3.62 7.81 6.92
C TYR A 309 -4.07 6.88 5.80
N LEU A 310 -4.66 5.73 6.13
CA LEU A 310 -5.04 4.69 5.17
C LEU A 310 -6.46 4.88 4.62
N LEU A 311 -7.39 5.30 5.48
CA LEU A 311 -8.81 5.40 5.17
C LEU A 311 -9.37 6.78 5.54
N PRO A 312 -10.34 7.29 4.77
CA PRO A 312 -11.11 8.47 5.16
C PRO A 312 -11.91 8.19 6.44
N SER A 313 -12.31 9.26 7.14
CA SER A 313 -13.37 9.12 8.13
C SER A 313 -14.69 8.74 7.44
N ARG A 314 -15.65 8.18 8.19
CA ARG A 314 -16.94 7.75 7.62
C ARG A 314 -17.67 8.87 6.86
N ASP A 315 -17.56 10.10 7.36
CA ASP A 315 -18.18 11.28 6.75
C ASP A 315 -17.53 11.71 5.42
N GLN A 316 -16.35 11.16 5.11
CA GLN A 316 -15.55 11.48 3.92
C GLN A 316 -15.52 10.33 2.90
N GLU A 317 -16.19 9.20 3.17
CA GLU A 317 -16.24 8.07 2.25
C GLU A 317 -16.88 8.47 0.91
N ASP A 318 -18.03 9.14 0.94
CA ASP A 318 -18.73 9.63 -0.26
C ASP A 318 -17.89 10.62 -1.07
N TYR A 319 -17.09 11.44 -0.39
CA TYR A 319 -16.17 12.37 -1.05
C TYR A 319 -15.12 11.62 -1.87
N VAL A 320 -14.49 10.59 -1.28
CA VAL A 320 -13.49 9.77 -1.97
C VAL A 320 -14.10 9.05 -3.18
N LEU A 321 -15.29 8.50 -3.02
CA LEU A 321 -15.98 7.78 -4.10
C LEU A 321 -16.38 8.71 -5.27
N LYS A 322 -16.65 9.99 -5.02
CA LYS A 322 -16.90 11.01 -6.05
C LYS A 322 -15.62 11.44 -6.76
N GLU A 323 -14.59 11.82 -6.01
CA GLU A 323 -13.31 12.30 -6.56
C GLU A 323 -12.58 11.24 -7.38
N SER A 324 -12.72 9.98 -6.99
CA SER A 324 -12.18 8.84 -7.74
C SER A 324 -12.96 8.48 -9.01
N GLY A 325 -14.09 9.13 -9.28
CA GLY A 325 -14.95 8.86 -10.44
C GLY A 325 -15.72 7.54 -10.35
N VAL A 326 -15.77 6.88 -9.19
CA VAL A 326 -16.54 5.65 -9.00
C VAL A 326 -18.04 5.92 -8.90
N LEU A 327 -18.43 7.02 -8.26
CA LEU A 327 -19.78 7.55 -8.32
C LEU A 327 -19.86 8.51 -9.52
N SER A 328 -20.55 8.10 -10.59
CA SER A 328 -20.94 9.06 -11.63
C SER A 328 -21.91 10.08 -11.02
N ALA A 329 -21.87 11.34 -11.50
CA ALA A 329 -22.64 12.48 -11.01
C ALA A 329 -24.19 12.33 -11.02
N SER A 330 -24.72 11.15 -11.33
CA SER A 330 -26.15 10.83 -11.38
C SER A 330 -26.70 10.13 -10.13
N GLU A 331 -25.87 9.68 -9.19
CA GLU A 331 -26.37 9.08 -7.92
C GLU A 331 -26.69 10.11 -6.82
N THR A 332 -26.56 11.41 -7.11
CA THR A 332 -27.10 12.46 -6.22
C THR A 332 -28.60 12.63 -6.42
N SER A 333 -29.37 11.64 -5.97
CA SER A 333 -30.78 11.83 -5.64
C SER A 333 -31.05 11.07 -4.35
N PRO A 334 -31.54 11.73 -3.28
CA PRO A 334 -31.92 11.02 -2.07
C PRO A 334 -33.21 10.25 -2.35
N LEU A 335 -33.10 8.97 -2.68
CA LEU A 335 -34.24 8.07 -2.63
C LEU A 335 -34.52 7.74 -1.17
N GLN A 336 -35.32 8.60 -0.53
CA GLN A 336 -36.19 8.19 0.56
C GLN A 336 -37.04 7.00 0.08
N ASN A 337 -36.78 5.82 0.62
CA ASN A 337 -37.75 4.73 0.67
C ASN A 337 -37.75 4.18 2.11
N PRO A 338 -38.77 4.51 2.93
CA PRO A 338 -38.87 4.06 4.31
C PRO A 338 -39.60 2.71 4.34
N SER A 339 -38.92 1.62 4.01
CA SER A 339 -39.54 0.29 4.16
C SER A 339 -38.52 -0.85 4.13
N SER A 340 -37.64 -0.90 5.14
CA SER A 340 -36.97 -2.14 5.56
C SER A 340 -36.38 -2.05 6.98
N LEU A 341 -37.09 -1.43 7.92
CA LEU A 341 -36.76 -1.61 9.34
C LEU A 341 -37.39 -2.92 9.84
N ARG A 342 -36.57 -3.97 9.91
CA ARG A 342 -36.85 -5.16 10.73
C ARG A 342 -36.68 -4.77 12.20
N PRO A 343 -37.62 -5.12 13.11
CA PRO A 343 -37.43 -4.90 14.54
C PRO A 343 -36.44 -5.93 15.13
N PRO A 344 -35.72 -5.58 16.21
CA PRO A 344 -34.80 -6.47 16.88
C PRO A 344 -35.55 -7.48 17.76
N LEU A 345 -34.99 -8.69 17.84
CA LEU A 345 -35.15 -9.63 18.96
C LEU A 345 -33.91 -9.51 19.85
#